data_AF-B3PMA9-F1
#
_entry.id   AF-B3PMA9-F1
#
_cell.length_a   1.000
_cell.length_b   1.000
_cell.length_c   1.000
_cell.angle_alpha   90.00
_cell.angle_beta   90.00
_cell.angle_gamma   90.00
#
_symmetry.space_group_name_H-M   'P 1'
#
loop_
_entity.id
_entity.type
_entity.pdbx_description
1 polymer ?
#
loop_
_entity_poly.entity_id
_entity_poly.type
_entity_poly.pdbx_seq_one_letter_code
_entity_poly.pdbx_strand_id
1 'polypeptide(L)'
;MKGTITRIWPDIVEISFPSGKIPSTNQLLTLHDGKTFLLVKRVIDKKRVRAIIIYAVKEITINDDVTNTQKSFQVPVGKGALNNIYSFLGEPLLKDRPNKAIMIDMNSSINPTRILDTKIELVETGIKAIDFFMPIIKGYKLGIYGGAGVGKTVLMKEIIFNVNRNKAKQTSNIFIGSGERSREAIELFQELESSKLMSKSAMYISKMNEAPGARMSIVPIGITAAEYLRDKEKEDVLLFIDNIYRFVQAENEVSASLGKKSSVGGYQSTLESDVASVEDRLYKNANGAITSFQTIFLPMDDLSDPSAVAVFNHLDGNLVLSREKTAKNIFPAIDPLASSSNSVDESILGKRHFDAIVETKKILKAYKDLEDVILILGFDELDETNKDIVKKALQLENFFTQNFFMTEHFTKSPGEYVPLNDTVESVIRILEGKYLKQSPEIFSYVGSNLSIPTDEELDL
;
A
#
# COMPACT_ATOMS: atom_id res chain seq x y z
N MET A 1 -9.67 -4.42 -37.61
CA MET A 1 -8.66 -3.50 -38.20
C MET A 1 -7.35 -4.24 -38.23
N LYS A 2 -6.72 -4.38 -39.39
CA LYS A 2 -5.44 -5.06 -39.56
C LYS A 2 -4.32 -4.03 -39.73
N GLY A 3 -3.20 -4.27 -39.08
CA GLY A 3 -1.95 -3.53 -39.26
C GLY A 3 -0.83 -4.50 -39.58
N THR A 4 0.35 -3.96 -39.84
CA THR A 4 1.52 -4.74 -40.25
C THR A 4 2.74 -4.28 -39.48
N ILE A 5 3.57 -5.22 -39.01
CA ILE A 5 4.80 -4.90 -38.29
C ILE A 5 5.82 -4.29 -39.25
N THR A 6 6.37 -3.14 -38.86
CA THR A 6 7.32 -2.38 -39.68
C THR A 6 8.72 -2.30 -39.06
N ARG A 7 8.81 -2.33 -37.73
CA ARG A 7 10.09 -2.31 -36.98
C ARG A 7 9.97 -3.12 -35.71
N ILE A 8 11.07 -3.69 -35.27
CA ILE A 8 11.16 -4.54 -34.08
C ILE A 8 12.36 -4.10 -33.25
N TRP A 9 12.14 -3.95 -31.95
CA TRP A 9 13.12 -3.85 -30.87
C TRP A 9 12.88 -5.03 -29.91
N PRO A 10 13.78 -5.28 -28.92
CA PRO A 10 13.65 -6.44 -28.04
C PRO A 10 12.26 -6.59 -27.39
N ASP A 11 11.70 -5.50 -26.85
CA ASP A 11 10.43 -5.54 -26.11
C ASP A 11 9.29 -4.77 -26.81
N ILE A 12 9.54 -4.20 -28.00
CA ILE A 12 8.63 -3.25 -28.66
C ILE A 12 8.58 -3.48 -30.15
N VAL A 13 7.40 -3.29 -30.73
CA VAL A 13 7.19 -3.29 -32.17
C VAL A 13 6.51 -2.00 -32.64
N GLU A 14 6.88 -1.53 -33.83
CA GLU A 14 6.18 -0.46 -34.55
C GLU A 14 5.24 -1.07 -35.59
N ILE A 15 3.98 -0.69 -35.54
CA ILE A 15 2.91 -1.27 -36.36
C ILE A 15 2.29 -0.16 -37.18
N SER A 16 2.15 -0.40 -38.49
CA SER A 16 1.49 0.50 -39.42
C SER A 16 0.10 0.01 -39.76
N PHE A 17 -0.89 0.89 -39.67
CA PHE A 17 -2.28 0.65 -40.05
C PHE A 17 -2.59 1.40 -41.36
N PRO A 18 -3.17 0.72 -42.36
CA PRO A 18 -3.44 1.32 -43.67
C PRO A 18 -4.60 2.33 -43.64
N SER A 19 -5.60 2.09 -42.80
CA SER A 19 -6.72 3.00 -42.57
C SER A 19 -6.33 4.05 -41.53
N GLY A 20 -6.63 5.34 -41.74
CA GLY A 20 -6.37 6.42 -40.77
C GLY A 20 -7.09 6.30 -39.41
N LYS A 21 -7.74 5.18 -39.14
CA LYS A 21 -8.17 4.75 -37.82
C LYS A 21 -7.06 3.89 -37.24
N ILE A 22 -6.42 4.37 -36.19
CA ILE A 22 -5.38 3.67 -35.42
C ILE A 22 -5.92 3.25 -34.06
N PRO A 23 -5.34 2.23 -33.42
CA PRO A 23 -5.66 1.88 -32.05
C PRO A 23 -5.31 3.01 -31.07
N SER A 24 -6.12 3.17 -30.03
CA SER A 24 -5.83 4.07 -28.90
C SER A 24 -4.75 3.47 -27.98
N THR A 25 -4.15 4.31 -27.13
CA THR A 25 -3.27 3.86 -26.06
C THR A 25 -3.98 2.89 -25.12
N ASN A 26 -3.25 1.88 -24.64
CA ASN A 26 -3.70 0.75 -23.85
C ASN A 26 -4.64 -0.24 -24.56
N GLN A 27 -4.87 -0.13 -25.88
CA GLN A 27 -5.55 -1.20 -26.62
C GLN A 27 -4.62 -2.39 -26.85
N LEU A 28 -5.19 -3.59 -26.75
CA LEU A 28 -4.52 -4.85 -27.06
C LEU A 28 -4.57 -5.14 -28.55
N LEU A 29 -3.43 -5.57 -29.07
CA LEU A 29 -3.29 -6.10 -30.42
C LEU A 29 -2.84 -7.55 -30.34
N THR A 30 -3.23 -8.34 -31.33
CA THR A 30 -2.85 -9.75 -31.40
C THR A 30 -2.30 -10.14 -32.75
N LEU A 31 -1.44 -11.15 -32.75
CA LEU A 31 -0.92 -11.83 -33.93
C LEU A 31 -0.82 -13.34 -33.63
N HIS A 32 -0.44 -14.13 -34.63
CA HIS A 32 -0.31 -15.59 -34.50
C HIS A 32 -1.61 -16.25 -34.01
N ASP A 33 -2.72 -15.95 -34.69
CA ASP A 33 -4.06 -16.47 -34.36
C ASP A 33 -4.52 -16.17 -32.93
N GLY A 34 -4.17 -14.98 -32.42
CA GLY A 34 -4.58 -14.55 -31.08
C GLY A 34 -3.69 -15.03 -29.95
N LYS A 35 -2.58 -15.70 -30.24
CA LYS A 35 -1.68 -16.30 -29.23
C LYS A 35 -0.54 -15.39 -28.80
N THR A 36 -0.33 -14.27 -29.49
CA THR A 36 0.69 -13.26 -29.14
C THR A 36 -0.02 -11.94 -28.85
N PHE A 37 0.35 -11.29 -27.76
CA PHE A 37 -0.31 -10.10 -27.24
C PHE A 37 0.64 -8.92 -27.22
N LEU A 38 0.19 -7.80 -27.76
CA LEU A 38 0.91 -6.53 -27.78
C LEU A 38 0.04 -5.44 -27.15
N LEU A 39 0.64 -4.52 -26.41
CA LEU A 39 -0.06 -3.42 -25.76
C LEU A 39 0.37 -2.08 -26.36
N VAL A 40 -0.57 -1.36 -26.97
CA VAL A 40 -0.29 -0.04 -27.58
C VAL A 40 0.04 0.96 -26.49
N LYS A 41 1.21 1.59 -26.56
CA LYS A 41 1.65 2.59 -25.57
C LYS A 41 1.92 3.96 -26.16
N ARG A 42 2.15 4.05 -27.48
CA ARG A 42 2.39 5.34 -28.12
C ARG A 42 1.78 5.38 -29.52
N VAL A 43 1.03 6.43 -29.79
CA VAL A 43 0.66 6.84 -31.15
C VAL A 43 1.79 7.70 -31.70
N ILE A 44 2.36 7.34 -32.85
CA ILE A 44 3.42 8.13 -33.50
C ILE A 44 2.79 9.15 -34.44
N ASP A 45 1.90 8.69 -35.30
CA ASP A 45 1.20 9.50 -36.30
C ASP A 45 -0.13 8.83 -36.68
N LYS A 46 -0.79 9.34 -37.74
CA LYS A 46 -2.11 8.86 -38.19
C LYS A 46 -2.13 7.41 -38.70
N LYS A 47 -0.98 6.76 -38.85
CA LYS A 47 -0.86 5.38 -39.36
C LYS A 47 -0.06 4.48 -38.43
N ARG A 48 0.85 5.03 -37.62
CA ARG A 48 1.81 4.22 -36.86
C ARG A 48 1.64 4.32 -35.36
N VAL A 49 1.76 3.16 -34.71
CA VAL A 49 1.78 3.03 -33.25
C VAL A 49 2.98 2.19 -32.81
N ARG A 50 3.41 2.38 -31.56
CA ARG A 50 4.34 1.48 -30.86
C ARG A 50 3.59 0.71 -29.79
N ALA A 51 3.82 -0.60 -29.79
CA ALA A 51 3.25 -1.53 -28.83
C ALA A 51 4.34 -2.34 -28.15
N ILE A 52 4.17 -2.56 -26.85
CA ILE A 52 5.04 -3.43 -26.05
C ILE A 52 4.64 -4.88 -26.31
N ILE A 53 5.62 -5.76 -26.43
CA ILE A 53 5.40 -7.21 -26.50
C ILE A 53 5.09 -7.72 -25.09
N ILE A 54 3.86 -8.17 -24.86
CA ILE A 54 3.44 -8.73 -23.56
C ILE A 54 3.77 -10.21 -23.49
N TYR A 55 3.48 -10.92 -24.58
CA TYR A 55 3.72 -12.34 -24.72
C TYR A 55 3.80 -12.68 -26.20
N ALA A 56 4.78 -13.50 -26.56
CA ALA A 56 4.93 -14.03 -27.91
C ALA A 56 5.05 -15.55 -27.89
N VAL A 57 4.17 -16.22 -28.64
CA VAL A 57 4.17 -17.70 -28.75
C VAL A 57 5.27 -18.22 -29.68
N LYS A 58 5.73 -17.36 -30.59
CA LYS A 58 6.82 -17.59 -31.54
C LYS A 58 7.45 -16.26 -31.91
N GLU A 59 8.59 -16.30 -32.59
CA GLU A 59 9.30 -15.12 -33.06
C GLU A 59 8.39 -14.21 -33.91
N ILE A 60 8.52 -12.91 -33.67
CA ILE A 60 7.79 -11.86 -34.38
C ILE A 60 8.67 -11.37 -35.53
N THR A 61 8.12 -11.27 -36.72
CA THR A 61 8.84 -10.88 -37.94
C THR A 61 8.25 -9.61 -38.56
N ILE A 62 9.08 -8.89 -39.33
CA ILE A 62 8.62 -7.76 -40.12
C ILE A 62 7.63 -8.28 -41.16
N ASN A 63 6.54 -7.53 -41.37
CA ASN A 63 5.40 -7.89 -42.20
C ASN A 63 4.37 -8.85 -41.59
N ASP A 64 4.53 -9.25 -40.33
CA ASP A 64 3.46 -10.00 -39.65
C ASP A 64 2.15 -9.17 -39.56
N ASP A 65 1.04 -9.85 -39.83
CA ASP A 65 -0.31 -9.31 -39.72
C ASP A 65 -0.70 -9.16 -38.24
N VAL A 66 -1.09 -7.94 -37.86
CA VAL A 66 -1.54 -7.60 -36.51
C VAL A 66 -3.02 -7.24 -36.53
N THR A 67 -3.79 -7.82 -35.63
CA THR A 67 -5.21 -7.55 -35.47
C THR A 67 -5.46 -6.66 -34.25
N ASN A 68 -6.17 -5.55 -34.43
CA ASN A 68 -6.65 -4.75 -33.31
C ASN A 68 -7.89 -5.41 -32.68
N THR A 69 -7.81 -5.74 -31.39
CA THR A 69 -8.91 -6.34 -30.62
C THR A 69 -10.02 -5.33 -30.28
N GLN A 70 -9.72 -4.02 -30.40
CA GLN A 70 -10.55 -2.88 -29.99
C GLN A 70 -10.81 -2.80 -28.48
N LYS A 71 -10.22 -3.70 -27.70
CA LYS A 71 -10.37 -3.79 -26.25
C LYS A 71 -9.04 -3.54 -25.56
N SER A 72 -9.12 -3.15 -24.30
CA SER A 72 -7.98 -3.14 -23.38
C SER A 72 -7.84 -4.51 -22.69
N PHE A 73 -6.90 -4.64 -21.75
CA PHE A 73 -6.91 -5.78 -20.81
C PHE A 73 -8.27 -5.86 -20.12
N GLN A 74 -8.81 -7.07 -20.03
CA GLN A 74 -10.09 -7.31 -19.38
C GLN A 74 -9.85 -7.48 -17.88
N VAL A 75 -10.56 -6.69 -17.09
CA VAL A 75 -10.47 -6.67 -15.63
C VAL A 75 -11.68 -7.40 -15.06
N PRO A 76 -11.49 -8.49 -14.31
CA PRO A 76 -12.55 -9.09 -13.52
C PRO A 76 -12.91 -8.15 -12.36
N VAL A 77 -14.18 -7.78 -12.21
CA VAL A 77 -14.64 -6.80 -11.21
C VAL A 77 -15.92 -7.24 -10.51
N GLY A 78 -16.27 -6.48 -9.45
CA GLY A 78 -17.47 -6.65 -8.65
C GLY A 78 -17.33 -7.76 -7.60
N LYS A 79 -18.41 -8.00 -6.85
CA LYS A 79 -18.42 -8.99 -5.76
C LYS A 79 -18.11 -10.41 -6.22
N GLY A 80 -18.44 -10.73 -7.46
CA GLY A 80 -18.12 -12.02 -8.08
C GLY A 80 -16.62 -12.24 -8.35
N ALA A 81 -15.81 -11.19 -8.28
CA ALA A 81 -14.35 -11.27 -8.39
C ALA A 81 -13.66 -11.49 -7.03
N LEU A 82 -14.35 -11.27 -5.91
CA LEU A 82 -13.79 -11.56 -4.59
C LEU A 82 -13.54 -13.06 -4.42
N ASN A 83 -12.69 -13.40 -3.45
CA ASN A 83 -12.26 -14.76 -3.16
C ASN A 83 -11.45 -15.42 -4.29
N ASN A 84 -10.78 -14.63 -5.14
CA ASN A 84 -9.96 -15.11 -6.26
C ASN A 84 -8.64 -14.34 -6.43
N ILE A 85 -7.73 -14.99 -7.17
CA ILE A 85 -6.47 -14.41 -7.65
C ILE A 85 -6.51 -14.35 -9.17
N TYR A 86 -6.14 -13.23 -9.75
CA TYR A 86 -6.15 -12.99 -11.20
C TYR A 86 -4.76 -12.62 -11.72
N SER A 87 -4.49 -13.04 -12.96
CA SER A 87 -3.34 -12.57 -13.73
C SER A 87 -3.61 -11.20 -14.36
N PHE A 88 -2.59 -10.58 -14.95
CA PHE A 88 -2.74 -9.35 -15.75
C PHE A 88 -3.64 -9.52 -16.99
N LEU A 89 -3.95 -10.75 -17.41
CA LEU A 89 -4.92 -11.01 -18.49
C LEU A 89 -6.38 -11.03 -18.00
N GLY A 90 -6.59 -10.94 -16.69
CA GLY A 90 -7.90 -11.09 -16.05
C GLY A 90 -8.33 -12.54 -15.86
N GLU A 91 -7.43 -13.50 -16.12
CA GLU A 91 -7.71 -14.92 -15.96
C GLU A 91 -7.57 -15.32 -14.47
N PRO A 92 -8.53 -16.09 -13.91
CA PRO A 92 -8.39 -16.61 -12.56
C PRO A 92 -7.26 -17.65 -12.52
N LEU A 93 -6.35 -17.51 -11.55
CA LEU A 93 -5.26 -18.46 -11.32
C LEU A 93 -5.71 -19.70 -10.54
N LEU A 94 -6.87 -19.62 -9.87
CA LEU A 94 -7.49 -20.71 -9.12
C LEU A 94 -8.58 -21.39 -9.97
N LYS A 95 -8.26 -22.54 -10.56
CA LYS A 95 -9.17 -23.24 -11.49
C LYS A 95 -10.42 -23.81 -10.81
N ASP A 96 -10.31 -24.16 -9.53
CA ASP A 96 -11.36 -24.87 -8.80
C ASP A 96 -12.33 -23.94 -8.08
N ARG A 97 -12.21 -22.61 -8.27
CA ARG A 97 -13.09 -21.63 -7.64
C ARG A 97 -14.15 -21.12 -8.61
N PRO A 98 -15.40 -20.95 -8.14
CA PRO A 98 -16.40 -20.27 -8.93
C PRO A 98 -15.94 -18.83 -9.19
N ASN A 99 -15.81 -18.47 -10.47
CA ASN A 99 -15.55 -17.11 -10.90
C ASN A 99 -16.82 -16.55 -11.55
N LYS A 100 -17.46 -15.58 -10.90
CA LYS A 100 -18.64 -14.87 -11.41
C LYS A 100 -18.34 -13.39 -11.67
N ALA A 101 -17.07 -13.06 -11.87
CA ALA A 101 -16.63 -11.70 -12.11
C ALA A 101 -17.24 -11.13 -13.40
N ILE A 102 -17.58 -9.85 -13.35
CA ILE A 102 -17.93 -9.08 -14.55
C ILE A 102 -16.61 -8.65 -15.19
N MET A 103 -16.49 -8.72 -16.51
CA MET A 103 -15.29 -8.27 -17.20
C MET A 103 -15.51 -6.86 -17.77
N ILE A 104 -14.64 -5.92 -17.43
CA ILE A 104 -14.63 -4.56 -18.00
C ILE A 104 -13.26 -4.21 -18.56
N ASP A 105 -13.18 -3.23 -19.45
CA ASP A 105 -11.91 -2.77 -19.99
C ASP A 105 -11.10 -2.04 -18.91
N MET A 106 -9.80 -2.34 -18.82
CA MET A 106 -8.86 -1.59 -17.97
C MET A 106 -8.96 -0.09 -18.29
N ASN A 107 -9.02 0.73 -17.23
CA ASN A 107 -9.19 2.19 -17.29
C ASN A 107 -10.57 2.70 -17.74
N SER A 108 -11.55 1.81 -17.99
CA SER A 108 -12.91 2.24 -18.34
C SER A 108 -13.67 2.91 -17.19
N SER A 109 -13.21 2.71 -15.95
CA SER A 109 -13.77 3.30 -14.72
C SER A 109 -13.25 4.71 -14.42
N ILE A 110 -12.27 5.22 -15.18
CA ILE A 110 -11.70 6.55 -14.93
C ILE A 110 -12.79 7.61 -15.08
N ASN A 111 -13.05 8.34 -13.99
CA ASN A 111 -13.97 9.46 -13.98
C ASN A 111 -13.24 10.77 -14.37
N PRO A 112 -13.55 11.39 -15.53
CA PRO A 112 -12.87 12.59 -15.98
C PRO A 112 -13.15 13.84 -15.12
N THR A 113 -14.23 13.84 -14.33
CA THR A 113 -14.63 15.00 -13.51
C THR A 113 -14.13 14.97 -12.06
N ARG A 114 -13.64 13.81 -11.58
CA ARG A 114 -13.07 13.58 -10.23
C ARG A 114 -13.75 14.40 -9.12
N ILE A 115 -14.96 13.99 -8.72
CA ILE A 115 -15.71 14.64 -7.63
C ILE A 115 -15.18 14.11 -6.28
N LEU A 116 -14.59 14.99 -5.48
CA LEU A 116 -14.05 14.66 -4.16
C LEU A 116 -15.09 14.92 -3.06
N ASP A 117 -15.15 14.02 -2.08
CA ASP A 117 -15.86 14.27 -0.82
C ASP A 117 -14.86 14.75 0.23
N THR A 118 -15.02 16.00 0.68
CA THR A 118 -14.12 16.68 1.63
C THR A 118 -14.41 16.36 3.09
N LYS A 119 -15.48 15.62 3.40
CA LYS A 119 -15.80 15.27 4.79
C LYS A 119 -14.69 14.40 5.37
N ILE A 120 -14.12 14.79 6.50
CA ILE A 120 -13.10 13.97 7.15
C ILE A 120 -13.78 12.83 7.91
N GLU A 121 -13.33 11.60 7.66
CA GLU A 121 -13.78 10.39 8.37
C GLU A 121 -12.57 9.54 8.72
N LEU A 122 -12.33 9.35 10.01
CA LEU A 122 -11.27 8.49 10.52
C LEU A 122 -11.67 7.01 10.38
N VAL A 123 -10.68 6.18 10.09
CA VAL A 123 -10.75 4.73 10.09
C VAL A 123 -10.04 4.25 11.34
N GLU A 124 -10.81 3.90 12.37
CA GLU A 124 -10.28 3.36 13.61
C GLU A 124 -9.81 1.91 13.38
N THR A 125 -8.50 1.70 13.45
CA THR A 125 -7.86 0.41 13.17
C THR A 125 -7.80 -0.49 14.40
N GLY A 126 -8.00 0.06 15.59
CA GLY A 126 -7.80 -0.62 16.86
C GLY A 126 -6.35 -0.90 17.20
N ILE A 127 -5.40 -0.40 16.40
CA ILE A 127 -3.96 -0.57 16.60
C ILE A 127 -3.41 0.71 17.20
N LYS A 128 -3.01 0.68 18.48
CA LYS A 128 -2.63 1.85 19.26
C LYS A 128 -1.64 2.75 18.55
N ALA A 129 -0.55 2.19 18.03
CA ALA A 129 0.50 2.96 17.38
C ALA A 129 0.02 3.65 16.09
N ILE A 130 -0.88 3.03 15.32
CA ILE A 130 -1.45 3.63 14.12
C ILE A 130 -2.47 4.69 14.53
N ASP A 131 -3.48 4.32 15.31
CA ASP A 131 -4.57 5.23 15.67
C ASP A 131 -4.07 6.42 16.48
N PHE A 132 -2.97 6.29 17.23
CA PHE A 132 -2.38 7.40 17.96
C PHE A 132 -1.47 8.28 17.08
N PHE A 133 -0.45 7.73 16.43
CA PHE A 133 0.57 8.52 15.72
C PHE A 133 0.23 8.84 14.26
N MET A 134 -0.60 8.01 13.63
CA MET A 134 -0.97 8.10 12.22
C MET A 134 -2.44 7.74 11.98
N PRO A 135 -3.40 8.51 12.55
CA PRO A 135 -4.81 8.25 12.35
C PRO A 135 -5.13 8.20 10.84
N ILE A 136 -5.78 7.13 10.39
CA ILE A 136 -6.04 6.92 8.97
C ILE A 136 -7.33 7.63 8.57
N ILE A 137 -7.30 8.48 7.55
CA ILE A 137 -8.52 9.07 6.98
C ILE A 137 -8.96 8.25 5.76
N LYS A 138 -10.28 8.08 5.61
CA LYS A 138 -10.85 7.40 4.44
C LYS A 138 -10.45 8.09 3.13
N GLY A 139 -9.91 7.31 2.20
CA GLY A 139 -9.45 7.82 0.91
C GLY A 139 -7.98 8.24 0.90
N TYR A 140 -7.29 8.18 2.04
CA TYR A 140 -5.86 8.50 2.11
C TYR A 140 -5.01 7.43 1.44
N LYS A 141 -3.86 7.88 0.94
CA LYS A 141 -2.80 7.05 0.38
C LYS A 141 -1.63 6.99 1.35
N LEU A 142 -1.31 5.80 1.84
CA LEU A 142 -0.29 5.61 2.86
C LEU A 142 0.86 4.77 2.30
N GLY A 143 2.08 5.28 2.42
CA GLY A 143 3.30 4.52 2.14
C GLY A 143 3.67 3.64 3.33
N ILE A 144 3.98 2.36 3.10
CA ILE A 144 4.53 1.45 4.11
C ILE A 144 6.00 1.19 3.77
N TYR A 145 6.87 1.56 4.71
CA TYR A 145 8.32 1.41 4.60
C TYR A 145 8.82 0.39 5.60
N GLY A 146 9.92 -0.26 5.24
CA GLY A 146 10.64 -1.16 6.13
C GLY A 146 11.21 -2.35 5.37
N GLY A 147 12.27 -2.94 5.92
CA GLY A 147 12.95 -4.07 5.29
C GLY A 147 12.10 -5.34 5.21
N ALA A 148 12.66 -6.40 4.64
CA ALA A 148 12.09 -7.74 4.80
C ALA A 148 12.04 -8.13 6.29
N GLY A 149 10.97 -8.83 6.71
CA GLY A 149 10.85 -9.40 8.06
C GLY A 149 10.36 -8.47 9.18
N VAL A 150 10.15 -7.17 8.91
CA VAL A 150 9.69 -6.20 9.94
C VAL A 150 8.17 -6.23 10.23
N GLY A 151 7.44 -7.18 9.65
CA GLY A 151 6.01 -7.36 9.92
C GLY A 151 5.02 -6.60 9.02
N LYS A 152 5.42 -6.12 7.83
CA LYS A 152 4.52 -5.43 6.87
C LYS A 152 3.21 -6.19 6.59
N THR A 153 3.33 -7.43 6.14
CA THR A 153 2.18 -8.28 5.80
C THR A 153 1.31 -8.57 7.02
N VAL A 154 1.93 -8.77 8.18
CA VAL A 154 1.22 -8.99 9.45
C VAL A 154 0.37 -7.76 9.80
N LEU A 155 0.95 -6.57 9.70
CA LEU A 155 0.25 -5.31 9.96
C LEU A 155 -0.92 -5.07 8.99
N MET A 156 -0.70 -5.31 7.69
CA MET A 156 -1.76 -5.18 6.68
C MET A 156 -2.94 -6.11 6.98
N LYS A 157 -2.67 -7.38 7.30
CA LYS A 157 -3.74 -8.34 7.66
C LYS A 157 -4.49 -7.90 8.92
N GLU A 158 -3.78 -7.39 9.92
CA GLU A 158 -4.41 -6.91 11.15
C GLU A 158 -5.35 -5.73 10.88
N ILE A 159 -4.90 -4.74 10.09
CA ILE A 159 -5.74 -3.61 9.67
C ILE A 159 -6.99 -4.13 8.95
N ILE A 160 -6.83 -5.05 7.99
CA ILE A 160 -7.96 -5.63 7.25
C ILE A 160 -8.93 -6.33 8.21
N PHE A 161 -8.42 -7.13 9.13
CA PHE A 161 -9.23 -7.88 10.08
C PHE A 161 -10.04 -6.93 10.98
N ASN A 162 -9.39 -5.93 11.56
CA ASN A 162 -10.01 -4.98 12.48
C ASN A 162 -11.03 -4.07 11.79
N VAL A 163 -10.69 -3.52 10.62
CA VAL A 163 -11.62 -2.67 9.84
C VAL A 163 -12.84 -3.49 9.40
N ASN A 164 -12.66 -4.75 9.00
CA ASN A 164 -13.78 -5.61 8.60
C ASN A 164 -14.66 -6.09 9.76
N ARG A 165 -14.16 -6.04 11.00
CA ARG A 165 -14.93 -6.36 12.21
C ARG A 165 -15.94 -5.26 12.53
N ASN A 166 -15.60 -4.02 12.21
CA ASN A 166 -16.48 -2.86 12.34
C ASN A 166 -17.56 -2.92 11.24
N LYS A 167 -18.71 -3.51 11.56
CA LYS A 167 -19.84 -3.77 10.64
C LYS A 167 -20.54 -2.52 10.07
N ALA A 168 -20.03 -1.31 10.33
CA ALA A 168 -20.68 -0.06 9.94
C ALA A 168 -20.80 0.10 8.41
N LYS A 169 -19.84 -0.41 7.64
CA LYS A 169 -19.89 -0.40 6.17
C LYS A 169 -19.16 -1.59 5.56
N GLN A 170 -19.82 -2.31 4.65
CA GLN A 170 -19.38 -2.39 3.25
C GLN A 170 -17.87 -2.30 2.94
N THR A 171 -16.97 -3.16 3.44
CA THR A 171 -15.52 -3.04 3.14
C THR A 171 -15.00 -4.25 2.39
N SER A 172 -14.36 -4.00 1.25
CA SER A 172 -13.69 -5.00 0.41
C SER A 172 -12.20 -4.69 0.28
N ASN A 173 -11.37 -5.70 0.06
CA ASN A 173 -9.93 -5.53 -0.02
C ASN A 173 -9.42 -5.92 -1.41
N ILE A 174 -8.52 -5.12 -1.98
CA ILE A 174 -7.85 -5.43 -3.24
C ILE A 174 -6.36 -5.46 -2.99
N PHE A 175 -5.71 -6.55 -3.40
CA PHE A 175 -4.25 -6.66 -3.37
C PHE A 175 -3.71 -6.64 -4.80
N ILE A 176 -2.70 -5.82 -5.03
CA ILE A 176 -2.02 -5.68 -6.31
C ILE A 176 -0.55 -6.07 -6.11
N GLY A 177 -0.17 -7.18 -6.72
CA GLY A 177 1.21 -7.65 -6.80
C GLY A 177 1.86 -7.20 -8.10
N SER A 178 2.60 -6.08 -8.10
CA SER A 178 3.35 -5.63 -9.28
C SER A 178 4.77 -6.15 -9.24
N GLY A 179 5.11 -7.06 -10.16
CA GLY A 179 6.41 -7.70 -10.18
C GLY A 179 6.73 -8.37 -8.85
N GLU A 180 5.80 -9.17 -8.33
CA GLU A 180 5.94 -9.83 -7.04
C GLU A 180 6.68 -11.18 -7.19
N ARG A 181 7.36 -11.63 -6.12
CA ARG A 181 7.88 -13.00 -6.07
C ARG A 181 6.71 -13.97 -5.93
N SER A 182 6.66 -15.00 -6.78
CA SER A 182 5.59 -16.00 -6.74
C SER A 182 5.40 -16.64 -5.36
N ARG A 183 6.50 -16.85 -4.62
CA ARG A 183 6.45 -17.37 -3.24
C ARG A 183 5.69 -16.44 -2.31
N GLU A 184 6.00 -15.15 -2.32
CA GLU A 184 5.39 -14.14 -1.43
C GLU A 184 3.90 -13.95 -1.76
N ALA A 185 3.53 -13.99 -3.05
CA ALA A 185 2.12 -13.95 -3.46
C ALA A 185 1.33 -15.19 -2.98
N ILE A 186 1.92 -16.39 -3.03
CA ILE A 186 1.29 -17.62 -2.53
C ILE A 186 1.18 -17.59 -1.01
N GLU A 187 2.23 -17.17 -0.30
CA GLU A 187 2.23 -17.03 1.16
C GLU A 187 1.11 -16.08 1.60
N LEU A 188 1.02 -14.88 1.00
CA LEU A 188 -0.06 -13.94 1.28
C LEU A 188 -1.44 -14.56 1.04
N PHE A 189 -1.64 -15.25 -0.10
CA PHE A 189 -2.91 -15.91 -0.38
C PHE A 189 -3.28 -16.96 0.67
N GLN A 190 -2.34 -17.83 1.03
CA GLN A 190 -2.54 -18.87 2.04
C GLN A 190 -2.86 -18.29 3.41
N GLU A 191 -2.20 -17.19 3.78
CA GLU A 191 -2.46 -16.47 5.02
C GLU A 191 -3.84 -15.78 5.03
N LEU A 192 -4.28 -15.21 3.91
CA LEU A 192 -5.61 -14.62 3.77
C LEU A 192 -6.71 -15.69 3.82
N GLU A 193 -6.44 -16.87 3.26
CA GLU A 193 -7.34 -18.03 3.33
C GLU A 193 -7.48 -18.57 4.75
N SER A 194 -6.35 -18.82 5.43
CA SER A 194 -6.36 -19.35 6.80
C SER A 194 -7.04 -18.37 7.77
N SER A 195 -6.90 -17.07 7.52
CA SER A 195 -7.54 -16.00 8.30
C SER A 195 -8.97 -15.69 7.87
N LYS A 196 -9.52 -16.42 6.88
CA LYS A 196 -10.86 -16.20 6.28
C LYS A 196 -11.09 -14.81 5.66
N LEU A 197 -10.02 -14.05 5.45
CA LEU A 197 -10.04 -12.70 4.88
C LEU A 197 -10.16 -12.71 3.35
N MET A 198 -9.78 -13.82 2.71
CA MET A 198 -9.87 -13.95 1.25
C MET A 198 -11.30 -13.83 0.72
N SER A 199 -12.30 -14.20 1.52
CA SER A 199 -13.73 -14.08 1.17
C SER A 199 -14.19 -12.66 0.82
N LYS A 200 -13.51 -11.64 1.36
CA LYS A 200 -13.75 -10.22 1.09
C LYS A 200 -12.62 -9.57 0.27
N SER A 201 -11.71 -10.37 -0.27
CA SER A 201 -10.50 -9.89 -0.92
C SER A 201 -10.38 -10.42 -2.36
N ALA A 202 -9.79 -9.63 -3.25
CA ALA A 202 -9.34 -10.12 -4.55
C ALA A 202 -7.86 -9.74 -4.74
N MET A 203 -7.11 -10.62 -5.40
CA MET A 203 -5.69 -10.41 -5.67
C MET A 203 -5.45 -10.31 -7.18
N TYR A 204 -4.66 -9.33 -7.61
CA TYR A 204 -4.24 -9.12 -9.00
C TYR A 204 -2.72 -9.17 -9.03
N ILE A 205 -2.16 -10.23 -9.60
CA ILE A 205 -0.73 -10.52 -9.50
C ILE A 205 -0.09 -10.54 -10.89
N SER A 206 1.04 -9.84 -10.99
CA SER A 206 2.04 -10.04 -12.02
C SER A 206 3.36 -10.45 -11.36
N LYS A 207 4.05 -11.42 -11.95
CA LYS A 207 5.30 -11.96 -11.40
C LYS A 207 6.50 -11.16 -11.88
N MET A 208 7.59 -11.18 -11.12
CA MET A 208 8.86 -10.54 -11.51
C MET A 208 9.37 -10.98 -12.90
N ASN A 209 9.17 -12.25 -13.27
CA ASN A 209 9.66 -12.82 -14.52
C ASN A 209 8.73 -12.59 -15.73
N GLU A 210 7.62 -11.88 -15.56
CA GLU A 210 6.74 -11.51 -16.66
C GLU A 210 7.25 -10.25 -17.37
N ALA A 211 6.83 -10.03 -18.62
CA ALA A 211 7.28 -8.89 -19.41
C ALA A 211 6.96 -7.54 -18.74
N PRO A 212 7.74 -6.47 -19.00
CA PRO A 212 7.49 -5.16 -18.40
C PRO A 212 6.06 -4.65 -18.63
N GLY A 213 5.48 -4.93 -19.82
CA GLY A 213 4.11 -4.56 -20.13
C GLY A 213 3.06 -5.23 -19.24
N ALA A 214 3.30 -6.44 -18.73
CA ALA A 214 2.43 -7.08 -17.74
C ALA A 214 2.55 -6.39 -16.38
N ARG A 215 3.80 -6.16 -15.93
CA ARG A 215 4.10 -5.55 -14.62
C ARG A 215 3.58 -4.11 -14.51
N MET A 216 3.66 -3.31 -15.58
CA MET A 216 3.09 -1.96 -15.60
C MET A 216 1.56 -1.94 -15.73
N SER A 217 0.93 -3.03 -16.20
CA SER A 217 -0.52 -3.06 -16.42
C SER A 217 -1.30 -3.58 -15.21
N ILE A 218 -0.68 -4.40 -14.34
CA ILE A 218 -1.41 -4.97 -13.20
C ILE A 218 -1.92 -3.92 -12.21
N VAL A 219 -1.19 -2.81 -12.04
CA VAL A 219 -1.59 -1.70 -11.16
C VAL A 219 -2.88 -1.04 -11.65
N PRO A 220 -2.96 -0.50 -12.88
CA PRO A 220 -4.21 0.05 -13.38
C PRO A 220 -5.35 -0.98 -13.48
N ILE A 221 -5.06 -2.27 -13.66
CA ILE A 221 -6.06 -3.37 -13.59
C ILE A 221 -6.67 -3.45 -12.19
N GLY A 222 -5.85 -3.60 -11.15
CA GLY A 222 -6.36 -3.69 -9.78
C GLY A 222 -7.06 -2.41 -9.31
N ILE A 223 -6.57 -1.24 -9.74
CA ILE A 223 -7.25 0.04 -9.46
C ILE A 223 -8.61 0.10 -10.16
N THR A 224 -8.73 -0.40 -11.39
CA THR A 224 -10.02 -0.49 -12.11
C THR A 224 -11.02 -1.36 -11.33
N ALA A 225 -10.56 -2.45 -10.71
CA ALA A 225 -11.40 -3.27 -9.85
C ALA A 225 -11.81 -2.55 -8.55
N ALA A 226 -10.89 -1.83 -7.91
CA ALA A 226 -11.18 -1.01 -6.73
C ALA A 226 -12.18 0.12 -7.03
N GLU A 227 -12.03 0.82 -8.15
CA GLU A 227 -12.97 1.85 -8.60
C GLU A 227 -14.35 1.28 -8.88
N TYR A 228 -14.45 0.07 -9.43
CA TYR A 228 -15.74 -0.58 -9.62
C TYR A 228 -16.46 -0.83 -8.29
N LEU A 229 -15.73 -1.33 -7.28
CA LEU A 229 -16.29 -1.52 -5.93
C LEU A 229 -16.71 -0.19 -5.30
N ARG A 230 -15.89 0.87 -5.43
CA ARG A 230 -16.22 2.21 -4.94
C ARG A 230 -17.45 2.80 -5.64
N ASP A 231 -17.47 2.78 -6.97
CA ASP A 231 -18.41 3.58 -7.77
C ASP A 231 -19.70 2.84 -8.12
N LYS A 232 -19.65 1.52 -8.29
CA LYS A 232 -20.83 0.70 -8.62
C LYS A 232 -21.40 -0.03 -7.41
N GLU A 233 -20.54 -0.64 -6.58
CA GLU A 233 -20.98 -1.35 -5.37
C GLU A 233 -21.12 -0.43 -4.15
N LYS A 234 -20.61 0.81 -4.22
CA LYS A 234 -20.69 1.84 -3.16
C LYS A 234 -20.05 1.40 -1.85
N GLU A 235 -18.93 0.69 -1.95
CA GLU A 235 -18.17 0.16 -0.83
C GLU A 235 -16.94 1.02 -0.53
N ASP A 236 -16.47 0.94 0.72
CA ASP A 236 -15.12 1.40 1.04
C ASP A 236 -14.15 0.26 0.67
N VAL A 237 -13.00 0.62 0.08
CA VAL A 237 -12.01 -0.32 -0.42
C VAL A 237 -10.69 -0.08 0.27
N LEU A 238 -10.12 -1.12 0.88
CA LEU A 238 -8.72 -1.13 1.29
C LEU A 238 -7.88 -1.68 0.15
N LEU A 239 -7.04 -0.84 -0.43
CA LEU A 239 -6.20 -1.17 -1.57
C LEU A 239 -4.74 -1.36 -1.12
N PHE A 240 -4.17 -2.52 -1.40
CA PHE A 240 -2.79 -2.85 -1.06
C PHE A 240 -1.97 -2.98 -2.33
N ILE A 241 -0.90 -2.20 -2.49
CA ILE A 241 -0.01 -2.26 -3.65
C ILE A 241 1.38 -2.69 -3.20
N ASP A 242 1.81 -3.89 -3.56
CA ASP A 242 3.17 -4.39 -3.36
C ASP A 242 3.76 -4.82 -4.71
N ASN A 243 4.67 -4.08 -5.34
CA ASN A 243 5.26 -2.81 -4.92
C ASN A 243 5.02 -1.75 -5.99
N ILE A 244 4.63 -0.54 -5.59
CA ILE A 244 4.34 0.55 -6.56
C ILE A 244 5.60 0.95 -7.35
N TYR A 245 6.80 0.81 -6.78
CA TYR A 245 8.05 1.05 -7.50
C TYR A 245 8.22 0.12 -8.71
N ARG A 246 7.72 -1.13 -8.65
CA ARG A 246 7.85 -2.08 -9.78
C ARG A 246 7.02 -1.68 -10.99
N PHE A 247 5.94 -0.94 -10.78
CA PHE A 247 5.19 -0.30 -11.86
C PHE A 247 6.04 0.77 -12.55
N VAL A 248 6.67 1.66 -11.76
CA VAL A 248 7.58 2.70 -12.29
C VAL A 248 8.79 2.10 -12.99
N GLN A 249 9.40 1.07 -12.40
CA GLN A 249 10.55 0.37 -12.97
C GLN A 249 10.20 -0.25 -14.33
N ALA A 250 9.05 -0.91 -14.43
CA ALA A 250 8.60 -1.51 -15.68
C ALA A 250 8.33 -0.49 -16.78
N GLU A 251 7.79 0.69 -16.44
CA GLU A 251 7.67 1.85 -17.34
C GLU A 251 9.04 2.33 -17.82
N ASN A 252 10.02 2.41 -16.92
CA ASN A 252 11.36 2.89 -17.23
C ASN A 252 12.10 1.95 -18.19
N GLU A 253 12.02 0.62 -17.99
CA GLU A 253 12.68 -0.41 -18.82
C GLU A 253 12.35 -0.29 -20.31
N VAL A 254 11.12 0.08 -20.64
CA VAL A 254 10.65 0.19 -22.04
C VAL A 254 10.69 1.62 -22.59
N SER A 255 11.02 2.60 -21.76
CA SER A 255 10.85 4.03 -22.08
C SER A 255 11.70 4.49 -23.27
N ALA A 256 12.98 4.10 -23.28
CA ALA A 256 13.92 4.42 -24.35
C ALA A 256 13.48 3.80 -25.69
N SER A 257 13.07 2.54 -25.66
CA SER A 257 12.54 1.82 -26.83
C SER A 257 11.22 2.44 -27.34
N LEU A 258 10.37 2.96 -26.44
CA LEU A 258 9.17 3.73 -26.81
C LEU A 258 9.54 5.10 -27.43
N GLY A 259 10.79 5.52 -27.34
CA GLY A 259 11.29 6.82 -27.77
C GLY A 259 10.86 7.95 -26.83
N LYS A 260 10.57 7.65 -25.56
CA LYS A 260 10.45 8.67 -24.51
C LYS A 260 11.87 9.22 -24.26
N LYS A 261 11.99 10.52 -23.98
CA LYS A 261 13.29 11.10 -23.59
C LYS A 261 13.60 10.67 -22.15
N SER A 262 14.88 10.47 -21.86
CA SER A 262 15.33 10.27 -20.48
C SER A 262 15.36 11.59 -19.71
N SER A 263 15.18 11.48 -18.40
CA SER A 263 15.21 12.57 -17.41
C SER A 263 16.28 12.29 -16.35
N VAL A 264 16.21 13.00 -15.23
CA VAL A 264 17.09 12.82 -14.06
C VAL A 264 17.07 11.37 -13.58
N GLY A 265 18.23 10.86 -13.17
CA GLY A 265 18.38 9.48 -12.68
C GLY A 265 18.19 8.40 -13.73
N GLY A 266 18.07 8.75 -15.02
CA GLY A 266 17.84 7.79 -16.10
C GLY A 266 16.38 7.32 -16.24
N TYR A 267 15.45 7.92 -15.49
CA TYR A 267 14.02 7.65 -15.60
C TYR A 267 13.41 8.29 -16.84
N GLN A 268 12.20 7.85 -17.21
CA GLN A 268 11.44 8.41 -18.31
C GLN A 268 10.98 9.85 -18.01
N SER A 269 10.93 10.71 -19.04
CA SER A 269 10.43 12.08 -18.90
C SER A 269 8.96 12.21 -18.50
N THR A 270 8.20 11.11 -18.55
CA THR A 270 6.78 11.04 -18.19
C THR A 270 6.54 10.50 -16.79
N LEU A 271 7.59 10.28 -15.99
CA LEU A 271 7.53 9.65 -14.67
C LEU A 271 6.37 10.19 -13.81
N GLU A 272 6.33 11.52 -13.62
CA GLU A 272 5.28 12.19 -12.86
C GLU A 272 3.88 11.92 -13.40
N SER A 273 3.69 12.03 -14.73
CA SER A 273 2.39 11.77 -15.35
C SER A 273 1.99 10.30 -15.32
N ASP A 274 2.95 9.38 -15.38
CA ASP A 274 2.71 7.94 -15.33
C ASP A 274 2.25 7.54 -13.91
N VAL A 275 2.89 8.08 -12.87
CA VAL A 275 2.48 7.91 -11.45
C VAL A 275 1.13 8.57 -11.18
N ALA A 276 0.94 9.83 -11.60
CA ALA A 276 -0.33 10.53 -11.41
C ALA A 276 -1.51 9.78 -12.05
N SER A 277 -1.30 9.11 -13.20
CA SER A 277 -2.33 8.35 -13.89
C SER A 277 -2.94 7.21 -13.06
N VAL A 278 -2.21 6.71 -12.06
CA VAL A 278 -2.69 5.70 -11.11
C VAL A 278 -3.06 6.30 -9.77
N GLU A 279 -2.24 7.20 -9.22
CA GLU A 279 -2.43 7.76 -7.87
C GLU A 279 -3.63 8.72 -7.75
N ASP A 280 -3.97 9.45 -8.82
CA ASP A 280 -5.11 10.38 -8.80
C ASP A 280 -6.47 9.68 -8.82
N ARG A 281 -6.49 8.37 -9.11
CA ARG A 281 -7.69 7.54 -9.10
C ARG A 281 -8.08 7.07 -7.70
N LEU A 282 -7.12 7.13 -6.77
CA LEU A 282 -7.28 6.71 -5.38
C LEU A 282 -7.76 7.92 -4.56
N TYR A 283 -9.07 7.98 -4.35
CA TYR A 283 -9.70 9.06 -3.59
C TYR A 283 -11.08 8.62 -3.10
N LYS A 284 -11.63 9.44 -2.20
CA LYS A 284 -13.00 9.32 -1.68
C LYS A 284 -13.98 10.22 -2.44
N ASN A 285 -15.14 9.67 -2.75
CA ASN A 285 -16.27 10.38 -3.32
C ASN A 285 -17.57 10.04 -2.57
N ALA A 286 -18.70 10.53 -3.07
CA ALA A 286 -20.01 10.31 -2.45
C ALA A 286 -20.46 8.83 -2.39
N ASN A 287 -19.89 7.95 -3.22
CA ASN A 287 -20.25 6.53 -3.25
C ASN A 287 -19.42 5.71 -2.25
N GLY A 288 -18.13 6.03 -2.08
CA GLY A 288 -17.23 5.31 -1.20
C GLY A 288 -15.81 5.87 -1.22
N ALA A 289 -14.91 5.18 -0.53
CA ALA A 289 -13.49 5.54 -0.43
C ALA A 289 -12.58 4.43 -0.96
N ILE A 290 -11.46 4.80 -1.57
CA ILE A 290 -10.33 3.88 -1.76
C ILE A 290 -9.20 4.37 -0.87
N THR A 291 -8.97 3.69 0.25
CA THR A 291 -7.83 3.95 1.15
C THR A 291 -6.71 3.00 0.75
N SER A 292 -5.55 3.52 0.36
CA SER A 292 -4.45 2.70 -0.14
C SER A 292 -3.29 2.58 0.84
N PHE A 293 -2.65 1.41 0.82
CA PHE A 293 -1.42 1.09 1.49
C PHE A 293 -0.44 0.58 0.44
N GLN A 294 0.67 1.28 0.28
CA GLN A 294 1.59 1.05 -0.81
C GLN A 294 2.97 0.75 -0.24
N THR A 295 3.48 -0.46 -0.48
CA THR A 295 4.87 -0.75 -0.19
C THR A 295 5.73 -0.03 -1.23
N ILE A 296 6.69 0.77 -0.78
CA ILE A 296 7.63 1.48 -1.64
C ILE A 296 9.02 0.90 -1.42
N PHE A 297 9.58 0.34 -2.50
CA PHE A 297 10.98 -0.04 -2.52
C PHE A 297 11.82 1.19 -2.86
N LEU A 298 12.79 1.52 -2.01
CA LEU A 298 13.72 2.62 -2.25
C LEU A 298 14.98 2.07 -2.92
N PRO A 299 15.30 2.50 -4.15
CA PRO A 299 16.57 2.17 -4.77
C PRO A 299 17.72 2.64 -3.88
N MET A 300 18.60 1.72 -3.49
CA MET A 300 19.75 2.03 -2.63
C MET A 300 19.39 2.68 -1.29
N ASP A 301 18.17 2.48 -0.79
CA ASP A 301 17.64 3.15 0.41
C ASP A 301 17.67 4.70 0.33
N ASP A 302 17.66 5.26 -0.89
CA ASP A 302 17.70 6.70 -1.14
C ASP A 302 16.29 7.30 -1.27
N LEU A 303 15.90 8.12 -0.30
CA LEU A 303 14.63 8.86 -0.30
C LEU A 303 14.59 9.99 -1.34
N SER A 304 15.75 10.39 -1.89
CA SER A 304 15.85 11.44 -2.90
C SER A 304 15.80 10.90 -4.34
N ASP A 305 15.69 9.58 -4.53
CA ASP A 305 15.53 8.99 -5.85
C ASP A 305 14.27 9.54 -6.55
N PRO A 306 14.35 9.95 -7.83
CA PRO A 306 13.22 10.55 -8.54
C PRO A 306 11.93 9.70 -8.55
N SER A 307 12.04 8.37 -8.60
CA SER A 307 10.87 7.48 -8.58
C SER A 307 10.18 7.47 -7.22
N ALA A 308 10.96 7.52 -6.13
CA ALA A 308 10.44 7.60 -4.78
C ALA A 308 9.74 8.95 -4.58
N VAL A 309 10.41 10.05 -4.94
CA VAL A 309 9.85 11.41 -4.85
C VAL A 309 8.55 11.56 -5.63
N ALA A 310 8.48 11.03 -6.86
CA ALA A 310 7.27 11.08 -7.68
C ALA A 310 6.07 10.41 -6.99
N VAL A 311 6.28 9.27 -6.33
CA VAL A 311 5.22 8.59 -5.56
C VAL A 311 4.89 9.34 -4.27
N PHE A 312 5.90 9.84 -3.55
CA PHE A 312 5.73 10.51 -2.26
C PHE A 312 4.84 11.75 -2.35
N ASN A 313 4.94 12.50 -3.44
CA ASN A 313 4.11 13.69 -3.68
C ASN A 313 2.60 13.37 -3.70
N HIS A 314 2.22 12.10 -3.87
CA HIS A 314 0.83 11.65 -3.86
C HIS A 314 0.38 11.00 -2.55
N LEU A 315 1.29 10.75 -1.60
CA LEU A 315 0.97 10.11 -0.33
C LEU A 315 0.52 11.12 0.73
N ASP A 316 -0.45 10.72 1.52
CA ASP A 316 -0.97 11.48 2.68
C ASP A 316 -0.25 11.10 3.99
N GLY A 317 0.58 10.07 3.98
CA GLY A 317 1.38 9.66 5.13
C GLY A 317 2.35 8.53 4.83
N ASN A 318 3.38 8.45 5.68
CA ASN A 318 4.47 7.49 5.59
C ASN A 318 4.57 6.72 6.91
N LEU A 319 4.31 5.42 6.85
CA LEU A 319 4.38 4.49 7.97
C LEU A 319 5.69 3.72 7.88
N VAL A 320 6.60 3.95 8.82
CA VAL A 320 7.94 3.36 8.83
C VAL A 320 8.01 2.23 9.84
N LEU A 321 8.34 1.03 9.38
CA LEU A 321 8.62 -0.13 10.23
C LEU A 321 10.13 -0.30 10.44
N SER A 322 10.54 -0.25 11.71
CA SER A 322 11.93 -0.26 12.13
C SER A 322 12.45 -1.69 12.40
N ARG A 323 13.61 -1.99 11.81
CA ARG A 323 14.38 -3.21 12.13
C ARG A 323 14.90 -3.19 13.56
N GLU A 324 15.24 -2.02 14.08
CA GLU A 324 15.76 -1.86 15.45
C GLU A 324 14.69 -2.27 16.47
N LYS A 325 13.45 -1.80 16.29
CA LYS A 325 12.31 -2.21 17.12
C LYS A 325 12.03 -3.70 17.01
N THR A 326 12.10 -4.25 15.80
CA THR A 326 11.96 -5.71 15.58
C THR A 326 13.04 -6.49 16.34
N ALA A 327 14.30 -6.03 16.33
CA ALA A 327 15.40 -6.65 17.07
C ALA A 327 15.22 -6.58 18.59
N LYS A 328 14.54 -5.54 19.09
CA LYS A 328 14.13 -5.38 20.49
C LYS A 328 12.85 -6.18 20.84
N ASN A 329 12.28 -6.97 19.92
CA ASN A 329 10.99 -7.69 20.07
C ASN A 329 9.78 -6.78 20.38
N ILE A 330 9.79 -5.57 19.81
CA ILE A 330 8.70 -4.59 19.97
C ILE A 330 7.80 -4.67 18.75
N PHE A 331 6.58 -5.16 18.92
CA PHE A 331 5.58 -5.32 17.87
C PHE A 331 4.25 -4.62 18.21
N PRO A 332 3.63 -3.89 17.26
CA PRO A 332 4.11 -3.64 15.88
C PRO A 332 5.36 -2.75 15.84
N ALA A 333 6.26 -3.03 14.90
CA ALA A 333 7.58 -2.38 14.81
C ALA A 333 7.53 -0.96 14.21
N ILE A 334 6.52 -0.15 14.55
CA ILE A 334 6.32 1.18 14.01
C ILE A 334 7.30 2.17 14.66
N ASP A 335 8.00 2.95 13.85
CA ASP A 335 8.84 4.05 14.31
C ASP A 335 8.01 5.35 14.35
N PRO A 336 7.64 5.86 15.53
CA PRO A 336 6.80 7.06 15.65
C PRO A 336 7.55 8.35 15.28
N LEU A 337 8.89 8.36 15.31
CA LEU A 337 9.69 9.53 14.97
C LEU A 337 9.92 9.63 13.46
N ALA A 338 10.12 8.49 12.79
CA ALA A 338 10.27 8.43 11.33
C ALA A 338 8.92 8.45 10.59
N SER A 339 7.83 8.09 11.25
CA SER A 339 6.49 8.07 10.64
C SER A 339 5.79 9.44 10.72
N SER A 340 5.05 9.79 9.66
CA SER A 340 4.38 11.09 9.51
C SER A 340 3.08 10.97 8.72
N SER A 341 2.07 11.78 9.01
CA SER A 341 0.84 11.86 8.23
C SER A 341 0.24 13.25 8.26
N ASN A 342 -0.39 13.64 7.16
CA ASN A 342 -1.17 14.86 7.02
C ASN A 342 -2.42 14.87 7.94
N SER A 343 -2.81 13.72 8.49
CA SER A 343 -3.90 13.63 9.47
C SER A 343 -3.53 14.16 10.85
N VAL A 344 -2.24 14.32 11.15
CA VAL A 344 -1.75 14.84 12.44
C VAL A 344 -1.86 16.36 12.45
N ASP A 345 -3.09 16.84 12.56
CA ASP A 345 -3.46 18.26 12.59
C ASP A 345 -4.51 18.50 13.68
N GLU A 346 -4.39 19.61 14.41
CA GLU A 346 -5.30 19.96 15.50
C GLU A 346 -6.75 20.10 15.04
N SER A 347 -7.00 20.60 13.83
CA SER A 347 -8.35 20.75 13.27
C SER A 347 -9.02 19.40 12.94
N ILE A 348 -8.21 18.35 12.76
CA ILE A 348 -8.65 16.99 12.42
C ILE A 348 -8.84 16.16 13.68
N LEU A 349 -7.84 16.13 14.56
CA LEU A 349 -7.79 15.24 15.74
C LEU A 349 -8.36 15.90 17.00
N GLY A 350 -8.48 17.22 17.00
CA GLY A 350 -8.71 18.01 18.19
C GLY A 350 -7.43 18.17 19.03
N LYS A 351 -7.42 19.25 19.81
CA LYS A 351 -6.28 19.67 20.62
C LYS A 351 -5.72 18.59 21.54
N ARG A 352 -6.61 17.86 22.24
CA ARG A 352 -6.21 16.85 23.22
C ARG A 352 -5.34 15.74 22.62
N HIS A 353 -5.72 15.20 21.47
CA HIS A 353 -4.95 14.14 20.82
C HIS A 353 -3.69 14.70 20.16
N PHE A 354 -3.80 15.86 19.49
CA PHE A 354 -2.65 16.53 18.88
C PHE A 354 -1.53 16.85 19.89
N ASP A 355 -1.86 17.50 21.01
CA ASP A 355 -0.90 17.86 22.06
C ASP A 355 -0.24 16.61 22.65
N ALA A 356 -1.00 15.53 22.84
CA ALA A 356 -0.48 14.25 23.32
C ALA A 356 0.53 13.64 22.35
N ILE A 357 0.30 13.70 21.03
CA ILE A 357 1.25 13.22 20.01
C ILE A 357 2.56 14.02 20.08
N VAL A 358 2.45 15.35 20.13
CA VAL A 358 3.62 16.25 20.15
C VAL A 358 4.49 15.97 21.38
N GLU A 359 3.89 15.90 22.57
CA GLU A 359 4.64 15.64 23.80
C GLU A 359 5.22 14.21 23.83
N THR A 360 4.48 13.22 23.34
CA THR A 360 4.98 11.84 23.21
C THR A 360 6.20 11.77 22.30
N LYS A 361 6.16 12.41 21.12
CA LYS A 361 7.30 12.45 20.19
C LYS A 361 8.50 13.17 20.80
N LYS A 362 8.27 14.25 21.57
CA LYS A 362 9.32 14.98 22.27
C LYS A 362 10.02 14.11 23.33
N ILE A 363 9.26 13.37 24.14
CA ILE A 363 9.81 12.44 25.13
C ILE A 363 10.61 11.32 24.44
N LEU A 364 10.05 10.70 23.40
CA LEU A 364 10.74 9.63 22.66
C LEU A 364 12.02 10.12 21.98
N LYS A 365 12.03 11.36 21.46
CA LYS A 365 13.23 11.97 20.88
C LYS A 365 14.29 12.24 21.96
N ALA A 366 13.90 12.81 23.09
CA ALA A 366 14.81 13.04 24.21
C ALA A 366 15.40 11.74 24.75
N TYR A 367 14.60 10.69 24.89
CA TYR A 367 15.07 9.36 25.26
C TYR A 367 16.11 8.81 24.29
N LYS A 368 15.88 8.95 22.98
CA LYS A 368 16.85 8.54 21.95
C LYS A 368 18.19 9.26 22.07
N ASP A 369 18.18 10.55 22.43
CA ASP A 369 19.40 11.33 22.64
C ASP A 369 20.13 10.95 23.94
N LEU A 370 19.39 10.40 24.93
CA LEU A 370 19.94 9.90 26.19
C LEU A 370 20.42 8.44 26.11
N GLU A 371 20.01 7.66 25.09
CA GLU A 371 20.35 6.23 24.97
C GLU A 371 21.87 6.01 24.95
N ASP A 372 22.63 6.80 24.19
CA ASP A 372 24.09 6.74 24.14
C ASP A 372 24.74 7.10 25.49
N VAL A 373 24.17 8.09 26.20
CA VAL A 373 24.66 8.51 27.53
C VAL A 373 24.46 7.39 28.54
N ILE A 374 23.28 6.75 28.53
CA ILE A 374 22.93 5.63 29.42
C ILE A 374 23.85 4.43 29.14
N LEU A 375 24.15 4.16 27.87
CA LEU A 375 25.04 3.05 27.49
C LEU A 375 26.48 3.24 27.99
N ILE A 376 26.95 4.50 28.11
CA ILE A 376 28.33 4.81 28.52
C ILE A 376 28.45 5.01 30.04
N LEU A 377 27.56 5.82 30.63
CA LEU A 377 27.65 6.25 32.03
C LEU A 377 26.74 5.45 32.96
N GLY A 378 25.65 4.87 32.44
CA GLY A 378 24.62 4.21 33.24
C GLY A 378 23.43 5.12 33.56
N PHE A 379 22.28 4.49 33.86
CA PHE A 379 21.02 5.19 34.15
C PHE A 379 21.07 6.04 35.43
N ASP A 380 21.79 5.58 36.44
CA ASP A 380 21.84 6.24 37.75
C ASP A 380 22.55 7.59 37.75
N GLU A 381 23.41 7.82 36.75
CA GLU A 381 24.19 9.06 36.55
C GLU A 381 23.38 10.20 35.92
N LEU A 382 22.15 9.93 35.47
CA LEU A 382 21.25 10.96 34.96
C LEU A 382 20.69 11.81 36.11
N ASP A 383 20.39 13.07 35.84
CA ASP A 383 19.60 13.90 36.76
C ASP A 383 18.15 13.41 36.78
N GLU A 384 17.42 13.75 37.85
CA GLU A 384 16.06 13.23 38.09
C GLU A 384 15.09 13.56 36.94
N THR A 385 15.25 14.71 36.28
CA THR A 385 14.41 15.08 35.13
C THR A 385 14.63 14.13 33.95
N ASN A 386 15.89 13.81 33.63
CA ASN A 386 16.20 12.86 32.56
C ASN A 386 15.83 11.43 32.94
N LYS A 387 15.94 11.03 34.21
CA LYS A 387 15.44 9.73 34.70
C LYS A 387 13.94 9.60 34.45
N ASP A 388 13.16 10.63 34.76
CA ASP A 388 11.72 10.63 34.51
C ASP A 388 11.37 10.55 33.02
N ILE A 389 12.12 11.26 32.16
CA ILE A 389 11.96 11.18 30.70
C ILE A 389 12.18 9.74 30.21
N VAL A 390 13.26 9.10 30.66
CA VAL A 390 13.59 7.71 30.28
C VAL A 390 12.52 6.75 30.76
N LYS A 391 12.05 6.86 32.01
CA LYS A 391 10.97 6.02 32.53
C LYS A 391 9.68 6.17 31.73
N LYS A 392 9.25 7.40 31.45
CA LYS A 392 8.06 7.67 30.60
C LYS A 392 8.25 7.11 29.19
N ALA A 393 9.42 7.29 28.59
CA ALA A 393 9.71 6.80 27.26
C ALA A 393 9.63 5.27 27.17
N LEU A 394 10.20 4.56 28.15
CA LEU A 394 10.11 3.09 28.23
C LEU A 394 8.67 2.62 28.45
N GLN A 395 7.91 3.31 29.31
CA GLN A 395 6.49 3.02 29.52
C GLN A 395 5.68 3.22 28.23
N LEU A 396 5.93 4.31 27.49
CA LEU A 396 5.30 4.57 26.20
C LEU A 396 5.68 3.53 25.15
N GLU A 397 6.98 3.20 25.03
CA GLU A 397 7.46 2.21 24.06
C GLU A 397 6.85 0.82 24.30
N ASN A 398 6.76 0.39 25.56
CA ASN A 398 6.06 -0.82 25.94
C ASN A 398 4.56 -0.70 25.72
N PHE A 399 3.95 0.44 26.08
CA PHE A 399 2.51 0.66 25.88
C PHE A 399 2.10 0.59 24.42
N PHE A 400 2.94 0.97 23.46
CA PHE A 400 2.61 0.87 22.04
C PHE A 400 2.75 -0.55 21.46
N THR A 401 3.26 -1.52 22.23
CA THR A 401 3.18 -2.93 21.80
C THR A 401 1.76 -3.46 21.92
N GLN A 402 1.41 -4.40 21.05
CA GLN A 402 0.05 -4.92 20.98
C GLN A 402 0.01 -6.31 20.37
N ASN A 403 -0.77 -7.20 21.00
CA ASN A 403 -1.04 -8.52 20.45
C ASN A 403 -2.06 -8.41 19.31
N PHE A 404 -1.70 -8.95 18.15
CA PHE A 404 -2.54 -8.94 16.95
C PHE A 404 -3.34 -10.24 16.83
N PHE A 405 -4.60 -10.12 16.43
CA PHE A 405 -5.47 -11.27 16.15
C PHE A 405 -4.87 -12.18 15.06
N MET A 406 -4.24 -11.58 14.06
CA MET A 406 -3.62 -12.32 12.96
C MET A 406 -2.35 -13.07 13.35
N THR A 407 -1.88 -12.91 14.59
CA THR A 407 -0.64 -13.54 15.10
C THR A 407 -0.86 -14.51 16.26
N GLU A 408 -2.09 -14.69 16.75
CA GLU A 408 -2.41 -15.51 17.94
C GLU A 408 -1.83 -16.94 17.86
N HIS A 409 -1.83 -17.53 16.68
CA HIS A 409 -1.29 -18.88 16.45
C HIS A 409 0.23 -18.97 16.60
N PHE A 410 0.95 -17.86 16.41
CA PHE A 410 2.39 -17.77 16.62
C PHE A 410 2.73 -17.33 18.04
N THR A 411 2.05 -16.30 18.56
CA THR A 411 2.35 -15.67 19.85
C THR A 411 1.74 -16.41 21.03
N LYS A 412 0.74 -17.26 20.79
CA LYS A 412 -0.08 -17.95 21.82
C LYS A 412 -0.76 -17.00 22.82
N SER A 413 -0.84 -15.72 22.48
CA SER A 413 -1.50 -14.68 23.26
C SER A 413 -2.71 -14.17 22.47
N PRO A 414 -3.85 -13.92 23.13
CA PRO A 414 -5.03 -13.42 22.44
C PRO A 414 -4.77 -12.02 21.86
N GLY A 415 -5.29 -11.79 20.67
CA GLY A 415 -5.26 -10.49 20.02
C GLY A 415 -6.18 -9.51 20.72
N GLU A 416 -5.84 -8.22 20.62
CA GLU A 416 -6.58 -7.17 21.30
C GLU A 416 -6.91 -6.02 20.35
N TYR A 417 -8.15 -5.54 20.43
CA TYR A 417 -8.60 -4.34 19.73
C TYR A 417 -8.70 -3.22 20.77
N VAL A 418 -7.95 -2.13 20.60
CA VAL A 418 -7.93 -1.02 21.56
C VAL A 418 -8.61 0.20 20.95
N PRO A 419 -9.70 0.72 21.55
CA PRO A 419 -10.35 1.92 21.06
C PRO A 419 -9.42 3.14 21.08
N LEU A 420 -9.60 4.06 20.12
CA LEU A 420 -8.79 5.28 20.02
C LEU A 420 -8.87 6.13 21.30
N ASN A 421 -10.06 6.31 21.86
CA ASN A 421 -10.25 7.11 23.07
C ASN A 421 -9.47 6.53 24.27
N ASP A 422 -9.47 5.21 24.42
CA ASP A 422 -8.76 4.52 25.49
C ASP A 422 -7.25 4.62 25.30
N THR A 423 -6.80 4.58 24.04
CA THR A 423 -5.39 4.78 23.68
C THR A 423 -4.92 6.18 24.06
N VAL A 424 -5.65 7.22 23.66
CA VAL A 424 -5.29 8.62 23.94
C VAL A 424 -5.29 8.89 25.44
N GLU A 425 -6.31 8.43 26.17
CA GLU A 425 -6.35 8.59 27.63
C GLU A 425 -5.20 7.85 28.33
N SER A 426 -4.90 6.63 27.88
CA SER A 426 -3.78 5.86 28.45
C SER A 426 -2.45 6.57 28.27
N VAL A 427 -2.20 7.13 27.08
CA VAL A 427 -0.98 7.92 26.82
C VAL A 427 -0.93 9.15 27.71
N ILE A 428 -2.02 9.91 27.82
CA ILE A 428 -2.07 11.11 28.67
C ILE A 428 -1.73 10.77 30.12
N ARG A 429 -2.26 9.66 30.68
CA ARG A 429 -1.92 9.23 32.04
C ARG A 429 -0.43 8.94 32.23
N ILE A 430 0.24 8.38 31.21
CA ILE A 430 1.70 8.15 31.22
C ILE A 430 2.45 9.48 31.12
N LEU A 431 2.02 10.38 30.24
CA LEU A 431 2.61 11.72 30.09
C LEU A 431 2.52 12.55 31.39
N GLU A 432 1.40 12.46 32.10
CA GLU A 432 1.17 13.08 33.41
C GLU A 432 2.03 12.47 34.52
N GLY A 433 2.68 11.32 34.29
CA GLY A 433 3.57 10.67 35.26
C GLY A 433 2.85 9.88 36.34
N LYS A 434 1.62 9.41 36.09
CA LYS A 434 0.81 8.64 37.05
C LYS A 434 1.38 7.26 37.43
N TYR A 435 2.48 6.85 36.79
CA TYR A 435 3.07 5.52 36.90
C TYR A 435 4.59 5.53 37.05
N LEU A 436 5.21 6.68 37.35
CA LEU A 436 6.68 6.86 37.36
C LEU A 436 7.43 5.89 38.28
N LYS A 437 6.78 5.36 39.32
CA LYS A 437 7.38 4.42 40.28
C LYS A 437 7.18 2.96 39.90
N GLN A 438 6.39 2.69 38.87
CA GLN A 438 6.10 1.34 38.40
C GLN A 438 7.04 0.90 37.27
N SER A 439 7.31 -0.41 37.21
CA SER A 439 8.14 -1.00 36.15
C SER A 439 7.51 -0.76 34.78
N PRO A 440 8.28 -0.29 33.77
CA PRO A 440 7.77 -0.16 32.40
C PRO A 440 7.23 -1.44 31.78
N GLU A 441 7.65 -2.61 32.26
CA GLU A 441 7.27 -3.91 31.69
C GLU A 441 5.77 -4.20 31.83
N ILE A 442 5.09 -3.63 32.83
CA ILE A 442 3.65 -3.83 33.03
C ILE A 442 2.80 -3.25 31.90
N PHE A 443 3.37 -2.34 31.10
CA PHE A 443 2.72 -1.74 29.94
C PHE A 443 2.92 -2.56 28.66
N SER A 444 3.72 -3.62 28.70
CA SER A 444 4.05 -4.42 27.52
C SER A 444 2.89 -5.35 27.15
N TYR A 445 2.44 -5.26 25.91
CA TYR A 445 1.40 -6.10 25.30
C TYR A 445 0.05 -6.07 26.02
N VAL A 446 -0.26 -4.97 26.73
CA VAL A 446 -1.58 -4.71 27.35
C VAL A 446 -2.46 -3.89 26.42
N GLY A 447 -3.78 -3.92 26.57
CA GLY A 447 -4.69 -3.07 25.79
C GLY A 447 -4.63 -1.61 26.20
N SER A 448 -5.28 -1.29 27.31
CA SER A 448 -5.27 0.03 27.93
C SER A 448 -4.65 -0.03 29.32
N ASN A 449 -4.17 1.09 29.84
CA ASN A 449 -3.71 1.19 31.23
C ASN A 449 -4.82 1.68 32.17
N LEU A 450 -6.07 1.75 31.69
CA LEU A 450 -7.16 2.37 32.44
C LEU A 450 -7.48 1.62 33.74
N SER A 451 -7.29 0.31 33.73
CA SER A 451 -7.45 -0.60 34.87
C SER A 451 -6.17 -0.79 35.70
N ILE A 452 -5.02 -0.27 35.24
CA ILE A 452 -3.76 -0.36 35.98
C ILE A 452 -3.80 0.71 37.08
N PRO A 453 -3.63 0.33 38.36
CA PRO A 453 -3.58 1.27 39.46
C PRO A 453 -2.42 2.27 39.29
N THR A 454 -2.69 3.54 39.56
CA THR A 454 -1.69 4.60 39.57
C THR A 454 -0.78 4.51 40.80
N ASP A 455 0.34 5.23 40.77
CA ASP A 455 1.26 5.31 41.92
C ASP A 455 0.55 5.83 43.18
N GLU A 456 -0.39 6.77 43.02
CA GLU A 456 -1.22 7.31 44.11
C GLU A 456 -2.17 6.26 44.69
N GLU A 457 -2.77 5.41 43.84
CA GLU A 457 -3.67 4.33 44.29
C GLU A 457 -2.93 3.16 44.95
N LEU A 458 -1.62 3.03 44.71
CA LEU A 458 -0.76 2.00 45.28
C LEU A 458 0.06 2.49 46.49
N ASP A 459 -0.11 3.75 46.90
CA ASP A 459 0.69 4.41 47.94
C ASP A 459 2.21 4.31 47.71
N LEU A 460 2.65 4.37 46.44
CA LEU A 460 4.07 4.28 46.04
C LEU A 460 4.82 5.59 46.18
#